data_AF-A0A6N7GX13-F1
#
_entry.id   AF-A0A6N7GX13-F1
#
_cell.length_a   1.000
_cell.length_b   1.000
_cell.length_c   1.000
_cell.angle_alpha   90.00
_cell.angle_beta   90.00
_cell.angle_gamma   90.00
#
_symmetry.space_group_name_H-M   'P 1'
#
loop_
_entity.id
_entity.type
_entity.pdbx_description
1 polymer ?
#
loop_
_entity_poly.entity_id
_entity_poly.type
_entity_poly.pdbx_seq_one_letter_code
_entity_poly.pdbx_strand_id
1 'polypeptide(L)'
;MVQLNLPKNSKITEGRTWAYPTGAREVREYKIYRWNPDDGKNPRIDTYYVDTGDTGPMVLDALIWIKNNIDPTLTFRRSCREGVCGSCAMNIDGSNTLACTKHAGDINGTVKIYPLPHQPVVKDLVPDLTTFYAQYASIEPWLHTKSPTPEKEWKQSHEDRAKLDGLYECILCACCSTSCPSYWWNSERFLGPATLLQASRWIDDSRD
;
A
#
# COMPACT_ATOMS: atom_id res chain seq x y z
N MET A 1 12.79 11.39 -5.06
CA MET A 1 11.58 11.94 -4.42
C MET A 1 10.39 11.25 -5.07
N VAL A 2 9.46 10.71 -4.29
CA VAL A 2 8.28 10.00 -4.83
C VAL A 2 7.44 10.95 -5.67
N GLN A 3 6.98 10.53 -6.85
CA GLN A 3 6.00 11.29 -7.63
C GLN A 3 4.58 10.96 -7.13
N LEU A 4 3.94 11.94 -6.51
CA LEU A 4 2.55 11.85 -6.11
C LEU A 4 1.67 12.54 -7.15
N ASN A 5 0.57 11.90 -7.55
CA ASN A 5 -0.45 12.54 -8.38
C ASN A 5 -1.38 13.32 -7.46
N LEU A 6 -0.98 14.55 -7.15
CA LEU A 6 -1.74 15.44 -6.29
C LEU A 6 -2.76 16.24 -7.12
N PRO A 7 -3.85 16.74 -6.50
CA PRO A 7 -4.77 17.65 -7.18
C PRO A 7 -4.06 18.80 -7.89
N LYS A 8 -4.67 19.32 -8.96
CA LYS A 8 -4.11 20.40 -9.78
C LYS A 8 -3.72 21.59 -8.88
N ASN A 9 -2.45 22.02 -8.95
CA ASN A 9 -1.80 23.07 -8.14
C ASN A 9 -1.36 22.69 -6.70
N SER A 10 -1.50 21.44 -6.28
CA SER A 10 -0.97 21.00 -4.99
C SER A 10 0.55 21.03 -4.97
N LYS A 11 1.12 21.73 -3.98
CA LYS A 11 2.56 21.71 -3.67
C LYS A 11 2.75 21.21 -2.26
N ILE A 12 3.58 20.18 -2.09
CA ILE A 12 3.92 19.69 -0.76
C ILE A 12 4.71 20.78 -0.02
N THR A 13 4.20 21.22 1.12
CA THR A 13 4.88 22.19 1.98
C THR A 13 5.47 21.52 3.23
N GLU A 14 6.32 22.25 3.94
CA GLU A 14 6.66 21.87 5.31
C GLU A 14 5.41 22.00 6.20
N GLY A 15 5.24 21.04 7.10
CA GLY A 15 4.09 20.94 7.98
C GLY A 15 4.43 21.22 9.44
N ARG A 16 3.70 20.60 10.35
CA ARG A 16 3.89 20.73 11.79
C ARG A 16 5.03 19.82 12.25
N THR A 17 5.94 20.37 13.06
CA THR A 17 6.85 19.57 13.88
C THR A 17 6.21 19.36 15.25
N TRP A 18 6.00 18.10 15.62
CA TRP A 18 5.42 17.72 16.90
C TRP A 18 6.50 17.67 17.99
N ALA A 19 6.10 17.86 19.25
CA ALA A 19 7.02 17.83 20.37
C ALA A 19 7.61 16.42 20.56
N TYR A 20 8.79 16.34 21.16
CA TYR A 20 9.37 15.07 21.60
C TYR A 20 8.48 14.42 22.66
N PRO A 21 8.34 13.08 22.67
CA PRO A 21 7.59 12.38 23.71
C PRO A 21 8.24 12.61 25.09
N THR A 22 7.42 12.92 26.09
CA THR A 22 7.93 13.21 27.43
C THR A 22 8.52 11.95 28.06
N GLY A 23 9.79 12.02 28.50
CA GLY A 23 10.47 10.90 29.15
C GLY A 23 11.12 9.88 28.21
N ALA A 24 11.07 10.11 26.89
CA ALA A 24 11.69 9.21 25.93
C ALA A 24 13.22 9.22 26.04
N ARG A 25 13.81 8.02 26.04
CA ARG A 25 15.28 7.83 26.12
C ARG A 25 15.93 7.72 24.75
N GLU A 26 15.24 7.10 23.81
CA GLU A 26 15.68 6.95 22.44
C GLU A 26 14.51 7.33 21.52
N VAL A 27 14.75 8.26 20.62
CA VAL A 27 13.72 8.83 19.75
C VAL A 27 14.10 8.68 18.31
N ARG A 28 13.09 8.37 17.50
CA ARG A 28 13.23 8.26 16.07
C ARG A 28 12.33 9.27 15.36
N GLU A 29 12.92 9.96 14.38
CA GLU A 29 12.20 10.94 13.56
C GLU A 29 11.44 10.27 12.42
N TYR A 30 10.19 10.66 12.26
CA TYR A 30 9.30 10.27 11.16
C TYR A 30 8.80 11.52 10.43
N LYS A 31 8.95 11.56 9.11
CA LYS A 31 8.39 12.59 8.23
C LYS A 31 7.25 12.00 7.43
N ILE A 32 6.02 12.44 7.70
CA ILE A 32 4.81 11.79 7.20
C ILE A 32 4.01 12.77 6.35
N TYR A 33 3.62 12.34 5.15
CA TYR A 33 2.66 13.04 4.30
C TYR A 33 1.31 13.21 5.00
N ARG A 34 0.80 14.44 5.01
CA ARG A 34 -0.50 14.81 5.58
C ARG A 34 -1.30 15.60 4.58
N TRP A 35 -2.59 15.28 4.47
CA TRP A 35 -3.54 16.04 3.66
C TRP A 35 -4.96 15.77 4.10
N ASN A 36 -5.78 16.82 4.15
CA ASN A 36 -7.18 16.73 4.52
C ASN A 36 -8.03 17.42 3.42
N PRO A 37 -8.97 16.72 2.77
CA PRO A 37 -9.81 17.34 1.74
C PRO A 37 -10.69 18.48 2.29
N ASP A 38 -11.02 18.44 3.59
CA ASP A 38 -12.02 19.32 4.19
C ASP A 38 -11.50 20.71 4.57
N ASP A 39 -10.18 20.95 4.55
CA ASP A 39 -9.59 22.22 5.03
C ASP A 39 -9.11 23.16 3.92
N GLY A 40 -9.19 22.74 2.66
CA GLY A 40 -8.76 23.51 1.49
C GLY A 40 -7.25 23.80 1.42
N LYS A 41 -6.42 23.16 2.26
CA LYS A 41 -4.98 23.39 2.31
C LYS A 41 -4.22 22.45 1.37
N ASN A 42 -3.00 22.88 1.05
CA ASN A 42 -2.04 22.04 0.36
C ASN A 42 -1.59 20.86 1.25
N PRO A 43 -1.20 19.73 0.63
CA PRO A 43 -0.50 18.67 1.34
C PRO A 43 0.77 19.18 2.01
N ARG A 44 1.14 18.55 3.12
CA ARG A 44 2.31 18.93 3.91
C ARG A 44 3.06 17.71 4.44
N ILE A 45 4.27 17.94 4.94
CA ILE A 45 5.06 16.93 5.66
C ILE A 45 5.14 17.31 7.13
N ASP A 46 4.46 16.55 7.98
CA ASP A 46 4.56 16.69 9.42
C ASP A 46 5.74 15.85 9.94
N THR A 47 6.44 16.37 10.94
CA THR A 47 7.56 15.70 11.62
C THR A 47 7.11 15.20 12.98
N TYR A 48 7.29 13.92 13.25
CA TYR A 48 6.97 13.24 14.50
C TYR A 48 8.23 12.64 15.10
N TYR A 49 8.28 12.57 16.42
CA TYR A 49 9.32 11.88 17.17
C TYR A 49 8.66 10.74 17.95
N VAL A 50 9.14 9.51 17.74
CA VAL A 50 8.58 8.30 18.34
C VAL A 50 9.60 7.70 19.29
N ASP A 51 9.18 7.37 20.51
CA ASP A 51 10.02 6.65 21.48
C ASP A 51 10.18 5.20 21.03
N THR A 52 11.40 4.80 20.68
CA THR A 52 11.68 3.43 20.22
C THR A 52 11.63 2.41 21.35
N GLY A 53 11.72 2.84 22.61
CA GLY A 53 11.56 1.98 23.79
C GLY A 53 10.11 1.61 24.10
N ASP A 54 9.15 2.39 23.60
CA ASP A 54 7.69 2.21 23.81
C ASP A 54 6.94 1.93 22.50
N THR A 55 7.66 1.50 21.44
CA THR A 55 7.09 1.22 20.13
C THR A 55 7.60 -0.10 19.58
N GLY A 56 6.71 -0.84 18.92
CA GLY A 56 7.08 -2.06 18.20
C GLY A 56 8.04 -1.79 17.03
N PRO A 57 8.71 -2.84 16.51
CA PRO A 57 9.81 -2.67 15.57
C PRO A 57 9.37 -2.27 14.15
N MET A 58 8.09 -2.43 13.80
CA MET A 58 7.60 -2.20 12.45
C MET A 58 7.15 -0.76 12.24
N VAL A 59 7.23 -0.26 11.00
CA VAL A 59 6.76 1.09 10.67
C VAL A 59 5.25 1.26 10.97
N LEU A 60 4.46 0.19 10.84
CA LEU A 60 3.04 0.22 11.25
C LEU A 60 2.87 0.47 12.75
N ASP A 61 3.74 -0.07 13.60
CA ASP A 61 3.66 0.13 15.05
C ASP A 61 3.88 1.61 15.38
N ALA A 62 4.86 2.24 14.74
CA ALA A 62 5.11 3.68 14.87
C ALA A 62 3.92 4.52 14.38
N LEU A 63 3.28 4.19 13.25
CA LEU A 63 2.08 4.90 12.78
C LEU A 63 0.92 4.80 13.77
N ILE A 64 0.71 3.64 14.37
CA ILE A 64 -0.32 3.42 15.39
C ILE A 64 0.03 4.20 16.67
N TRP A 65 1.28 4.15 17.09
CA TRP A 65 1.76 4.84 18.28
C TRP A 65 1.61 6.37 18.12
N ILE A 66 2.00 6.94 16.98
CA ILE A 66 1.79 8.37 16.65
C ILE A 66 0.31 8.71 16.75
N LYS A 67 -0.57 7.90 16.15
CA LYS A 67 -2.01 8.16 16.16
C LYS A 67 -2.59 8.13 17.58
N ASN A 68 -2.13 7.22 18.43
CA ASN A 68 -2.66 7.04 19.76
C ASN A 68 -2.13 8.08 20.77
N ASN A 69 -0.87 8.50 20.62
CA ASN A 69 -0.18 9.27 21.66
C ASN A 69 0.10 10.73 21.26
N ILE A 70 0.17 11.06 19.97
CA ILE A 70 0.55 12.39 19.48
C ILE A 70 -0.59 13.05 18.70
N ASP A 71 -1.07 12.38 17.65
CA ASP A 71 -1.98 12.98 16.68
C ASP A 71 -3.09 12.00 16.25
N PRO A 72 -4.25 12.03 16.91
CA PRO A 72 -5.36 11.15 16.58
C PRO A 72 -5.96 11.43 15.19
N THR A 73 -5.59 12.52 14.51
CA THR A 73 -6.07 12.85 13.17
C THR A 73 -5.35 12.10 12.06
N LEU A 74 -4.18 11.51 12.34
CA LEU A 74 -3.41 10.74 11.35
C LEU A 74 -4.22 9.56 10.82
N THR A 75 -4.37 9.49 9.50
CA THR A 75 -5.23 8.50 8.83
C THR A 75 -4.42 7.59 7.89
N PHE A 76 -4.59 6.27 8.04
CA PHE A 76 -3.95 5.23 7.22
C PHE A 76 -4.77 3.94 7.25
N ARG A 77 -4.58 3.07 6.25
CA ARG A 77 -5.21 1.74 6.19
C ARG A 77 -4.31 0.68 6.84
N ARG A 78 -4.93 -0.23 7.60
CA ARG A 78 -4.27 -1.39 8.25
C ARG A 78 -5.30 -2.44 8.63
N SER A 79 -4.87 -3.70 8.73
CA SER A 79 -5.70 -4.78 9.28
C SER A 79 -4.87 -5.89 9.93
N CYS A 80 -4.37 -6.88 9.16
CA CYS A 80 -3.80 -8.14 9.66
C CYS A 80 -2.63 -7.98 10.66
N ARG A 81 -1.58 -7.25 10.26
CA ARG A 81 -0.25 -7.07 10.91
C ARG A 81 0.84 -8.09 10.55
N GLU A 82 0.54 -9.07 9.70
CA GLU A 82 1.48 -10.13 9.29
C GLU A 82 1.71 -10.19 7.76
N GLY A 83 1.34 -9.13 7.04
CA GLY A 83 1.68 -8.97 5.63
C GLY A 83 0.77 -9.67 4.62
N VAL A 84 -0.41 -10.14 5.03
CA VAL A 84 -1.29 -10.95 4.17
C VAL A 84 -2.47 -10.20 3.57
N CYS A 85 -2.96 -9.13 4.19
CA CYS A 85 -4.17 -8.42 3.71
C CYS A 85 -3.91 -7.34 2.65
N GLY A 86 -2.66 -6.96 2.42
CA GLY A 86 -2.27 -5.88 1.49
C GLY A 86 -2.66 -4.44 1.89
N SER A 87 -3.47 -4.23 2.93
CA SER A 87 -4.10 -2.92 3.20
C SER A 87 -3.15 -1.79 3.61
N CYS A 88 -2.00 -2.10 4.24
CA CYS A 88 -1.04 -1.10 4.73
C CYS A 88 0.07 -0.77 3.74
N ALA A 89 -0.19 -0.98 2.45
CA ALA A 89 0.69 -0.60 1.37
C ALA A 89 0.86 0.93 1.31
N MET A 90 2.11 1.38 1.32
CA MET A 90 2.49 2.78 1.24
C MET A 90 3.94 2.91 0.77
N ASN A 91 4.39 4.13 0.49
CA ASN A 91 5.79 4.36 0.19
C ASN A 91 6.56 4.72 1.47
N ILE A 92 7.56 3.91 1.80
CA ILE A 92 8.40 4.05 2.98
C ILE A 92 9.84 4.18 2.51
N ASP A 93 10.44 5.34 2.82
CA ASP A 93 11.79 5.74 2.41
C ASP A 93 12.09 5.53 0.92
N GLY A 94 11.12 5.88 0.07
CA GLY A 94 11.25 5.79 -1.38
C GLY A 94 10.79 4.47 -1.99
N SER A 95 10.54 3.42 -1.20
CA SER A 95 10.09 2.11 -1.69
C SER A 95 8.64 1.80 -1.32
N ASN A 96 7.87 1.23 -2.25
CA ASN A 96 6.53 0.74 -1.96
C ASN A 96 6.63 -0.58 -1.21
N THR A 97 6.07 -0.65 -0.01
CA THR A 97 6.11 -1.85 0.84
C THR A 97 4.92 -1.87 1.79
N LEU A 98 4.80 -2.92 2.60
CA LEU A 98 3.80 -3.04 3.65
C LEU A 98 4.37 -2.50 4.96
N ALA A 99 3.68 -1.54 5.57
CA ALA A 99 4.14 -0.95 6.82
C ALA A 99 4.26 -1.98 7.96
N CYS A 100 3.45 -3.04 7.96
CA CYS A 100 3.49 -4.09 8.98
C CYS A 100 4.67 -5.04 8.88
N THR A 101 5.36 -5.10 7.74
CA THR A 101 6.54 -5.97 7.55
C THR A 101 7.81 -5.18 7.30
N LYS A 102 7.73 -3.84 7.20
CA LYS A 102 8.91 -3.00 7.10
C LYS A 102 9.44 -2.69 8.50
N HIS A 103 10.55 -3.31 8.84
CA HIS A 103 11.26 -3.02 10.08
C HIS A 103 11.84 -1.60 10.03
N ALA A 104 11.57 -0.79 11.05
CA ALA A 104 12.05 0.59 11.11
C ALA A 104 13.58 0.62 11.17
N GLY A 105 14.21 -0.31 11.88
CA GLY A 105 15.66 -0.43 12.02
C GLY A 105 16.43 -0.62 10.70
N ASP A 106 15.77 -1.05 9.62
CA ASP A 106 16.41 -1.20 8.30
C ASP A 106 16.64 0.14 7.58
N ILE A 107 16.03 1.21 8.07
CA ILE A 107 16.08 2.54 7.47
C ILE A 107 17.15 3.33 8.22
N ASN A 108 18.01 4.06 7.52
CA ASN A 108 19.02 4.90 8.15
C ASN A 108 18.43 6.28 8.44
N GLY A 109 18.47 6.71 9.70
CA GLY A 109 17.97 8.03 10.13
C GLY A 109 16.44 8.18 10.02
N THR A 110 16.00 9.35 9.54
CA THR A 110 14.59 9.75 9.45
C THR A 110 13.78 8.82 8.54
N VAL A 111 12.68 8.29 9.06
CA VAL A 111 11.74 7.46 8.29
C VAL A 111 10.76 8.36 7.55
N LYS A 112 10.78 8.33 6.21
CA LYS A 112 9.89 9.14 5.37
C LYS A 112 8.73 8.29 4.87
N ILE A 113 7.50 8.74 5.06
CA ILE A 113 6.29 7.96 4.72
C ILE A 113 5.36 8.80 3.84
N TYR A 114 4.99 8.24 2.70
CA TYR A 114 4.08 8.83 1.72
C TYR A 114 2.99 7.82 1.34
N PRO A 115 1.82 8.26 0.86
CA PRO A 115 0.84 7.36 0.25
C PRO A 115 1.44 6.64 -0.97
N LEU A 116 0.74 5.62 -1.48
CA LEU A 116 1.17 4.96 -2.71
C LEU A 116 1.31 5.97 -3.86
N PRO A 117 2.39 5.89 -4.66
CA PRO A 117 2.67 6.87 -5.70
C PRO A 117 1.59 6.92 -6.78
N HIS A 118 1.45 8.10 -7.37
CA HIS A 118 0.60 8.35 -8.53
C HIS A 118 -0.88 7.90 -8.41
N GLN A 119 -1.40 7.78 -7.19
CA GLN A 119 -2.83 7.61 -6.93
C GLN A 119 -3.41 8.93 -6.37
N PRO A 120 -4.67 9.28 -6.69
CA PRO A 120 -5.38 10.31 -5.95
C PRO A 120 -5.38 9.96 -4.46
N VAL A 121 -5.24 10.96 -3.59
CA VAL A 121 -5.26 10.75 -2.14
C VAL A 121 -6.65 11.10 -1.62
N VAL A 122 -7.24 10.21 -0.83
CA VAL A 122 -8.51 10.46 -0.12
C VAL A 122 -8.24 11.29 1.15
N LYS A 123 -7.27 10.87 1.95
CA LYS A 123 -6.79 11.60 3.15
C LYS A 123 -5.47 11.01 3.63
N ASP A 124 -4.52 11.86 4.03
CA ASP A 124 -3.21 11.42 4.57
C ASP A 124 -2.56 10.29 3.75
N LEU A 125 -2.39 9.09 4.34
CA LEU A 125 -1.75 7.94 3.71
C LEU A 125 -2.74 7.01 2.99
N VAL A 126 -3.97 7.46 2.75
CA VAL A 126 -5.07 6.69 2.16
C VAL A 126 -5.23 7.06 0.68
N PRO A 127 -4.68 6.28 -0.27
CA PRO A 127 -4.94 6.48 -1.69
C PRO A 127 -6.35 6.04 -2.09
N ASP A 128 -6.86 6.57 -3.19
CA ASP A 128 -7.97 6.01 -3.93
C ASP A 128 -7.46 4.85 -4.78
N LEU A 129 -8.09 3.67 -4.67
CA LEU A 129 -7.74 2.47 -5.42
C LEU A 129 -8.88 2.01 -6.34
N THR A 130 -9.85 2.88 -6.61
CA THR A 130 -11.02 2.57 -7.46
C THR A 130 -10.60 2.03 -8.82
N THR A 131 -9.68 2.70 -9.52
CA THR A 131 -9.17 2.25 -10.83
C THR A 131 -8.47 0.90 -10.74
N PHE A 132 -7.66 0.69 -9.70
CA PHE A 132 -6.95 -0.57 -9.48
C PHE A 132 -7.94 -1.74 -9.35
N TYR A 133 -8.99 -1.59 -8.55
CA TYR A 133 -10.01 -2.63 -8.39
C TYR A 133 -10.91 -2.79 -9.61
N ALA A 134 -11.24 -1.71 -10.33
CA ALA A 134 -12.00 -1.78 -11.57
C ALA A 134 -11.26 -2.58 -12.65
N GLN A 135 -9.93 -2.39 -12.75
CA GLN A 135 -9.08 -3.17 -13.67
C GLN A 135 -9.02 -4.64 -13.29
N TYR A 136 -8.88 -4.96 -12.00
CA TYR A 136 -8.96 -6.34 -11.53
C TYR A 136 -10.32 -6.99 -11.84
N ALA A 137 -11.43 -6.26 -11.68
CA ALA A 137 -12.74 -6.79 -12.05
C ALA A 137 -12.88 -7.01 -13.57
N SER A 138 -12.22 -6.18 -14.40
CA SER A 138 -12.34 -6.26 -15.86
C SER A 138 -11.73 -7.51 -16.50
N ILE A 139 -10.89 -8.24 -15.78
CA ILE A 139 -10.32 -9.52 -16.24
C ILE A 139 -11.17 -10.73 -15.83
N GLU A 140 -12.36 -10.49 -15.28
CA GLU A 140 -13.30 -11.53 -14.86
C GLU A 140 -12.65 -12.63 -13.99
N PRO A 141 -12.10 -12.29 -12.79
CA PRO A 141 -11.19 -13.16 -12.06
C PRO A 141 -11.94 -14.26 -11.27
N TRP A 142 -12.65 -15.12 -11.98
CA TRP A 142 -13.31 -16.32 -11.50
C TRP A 142 -13.21 -17.43 -12.56
N LEU A 143 -13.63 -18.65 -12.22
CA LEU A 143 -13.47 -19.81 -13.10
C LEU A 143 -14.51 -19.82 -14.24
N HIS A 144 -14.05 -19.86 -15.49
CA HIS A 144 -14.88 -19.88 -16.71
C HIS A 144 -14.88 -21.26 -17.38
N THR A 145 -15.77 -22.16 -16.96
CA THR A 145 -15.70 -23.55 -17.45
C THR A 145 -16.45 -23.76 -18.77
N LYS A 146 -15.81 -24.47 -19.71
CA LYS A 146 -16.46 -24.88 -20.99
C LYS A 146 -17.42 -26.07 -20.86
N SER A 147 -17.32 -26.82 -19.77
CA SER A 147 -18.16 -28.01 -19.51
C SER A 147 -19.04 -27.79 -18.28
N PRO A 148 -20.16 -28.54 -18.15
CA PRO A 148 -20.99 -28.49 -16.95
C PRO A 148 -20.20 -28.86 -15.70
N THR A 149 -20.58 -28.28 -14.56
CA THR A 149 -19.98 -28.60 -13.27
C THR A 149 -20.09 -30.11 -13.00
N PRO A 150 -18.96 -30.81 -12.72
CA PRO A 150 -18.97 -32.23 -12.43
C PRO A 150 -19.63 -32.54 -11.08
N GLU A 151 -20.01 -33.81 -10.85
CA GLU A 151 -20.55 -34.27 -9.56
C GLU A 151 -19.52 -34.23 -8.41
N LYS A 152 -18.23 -34.13 -8.72
CA LYS A 152 -17.10 -34.08 -7.78
C LYS A 152 -16.20 -32.88 -8.07
N GLU A 153 -14.97 -32.83 -7.55
CA GLU A 153 -14.05 -31.75 -7.85
C GLU A 153 -13.60 -31.74 -9.32
N TRP A 154 -13.25 -30.56 -9.83
CA TRP A 154 -12.47 -30.43 -11.05
C TRP A 154 -11.11 -31.08 -10.86
N LYS A 155 -10.78 -32.07 -11.71
CA LYS A 155 -9.47 -32.73 -11.67
C LYS A 155 -8.39 -31.78 -12.19
N GLN A 156 -7.28 -31.71 -11.47
CA GLN A 156 -6.09 -30.95 -11.85
C GLN A 156 -4.85 -31.77 -11.47
N SER A 157 -3.86 -31.83 -12.36
CA SER A 157 -2.60 -32.52 -12.06
C SER A 157 -1.72 -31.66 -11.14
N HIS A 158 -0.76 -32.28 -10.45
CA HIS A 158 0.21 -31.52 -9.64
C HIS A 158 1.03 -30.56 -10.52
N GLU A 159 1.38 -30.98 -11.73
CA GLU A 159 2.12 -30.16 -12.70
C GLU A 159 1.30 -28.93 -13.12
N ASP A 160 0.01 -29.09 -13.41
CA ASP A 160 -0.86 -27.96 -13.75
C ASP A 160 -1.09 -27.03 -12.56
N ARG A 161 -1.29 -27.58 -11.36
CA ARG A 161 -1.45 -26.76 -10.15
C ARG A 161 -0.18 -25.95 -9.85
N ALA A 162 1.01 -26.51 -10.05
CA ALA A 162 2.28 -25.85 -9.80
C ALA A 162 2.50 -24.61 -10.70
N LYS A 163 1.86 -24.55 -11.88
CA LYS A 163 1.90 -23.36 -12.76
C LYS A 163 1.29 -22.12 -12.11
N LEU A 164 0.44 -22.30 -11.09
CA LEU A 164 -0.20 -21.19 -10.38
C LEU A 164 0.67 -20.63 -9.24
N ASP A 165 1.71 -21.34 -8.82
CA ASP A 165 2.62 -20.88 -7.76
C ASP A 165 3.38 -19.63 -8.23
N GLY A 166 3.46 -18.62 -7.35
CA GLY A 166 3.95 -17.29 -7.67
C GLY A 166 2.88 -16.34 -8.27
N LEU A 167 1.69 -16.84 -8.61
CA LEU A 167 0.59 -16.04 -9.17
C LEU A 167 -0.52 -15.80 -8.13
N TYR A 168 -1.01 -16.86 -7.47
CA TYR A 168 -2.18 -16.76 -6.57
C TYR A 168 -1.86 -16.10 -5.23
N GLU A 169 -0.59 -15.99 -4.86
CA GLU A 169 -0.11 -15.38 -3.62
C GLU A 169 -0.24 -13.84 -3.63
N CYS A 170 -0.63 -13.25 -4.76
CA CYS A 170 -0.89 -11.82 -4.87
C CYS A 170 -2.00 -11.40 -3.88
N ILE A 171 -1.64 -10.52 -2.95
CA ILE A 171 -2.55 -9.97 -1.93
C ILE A 171 -3.24 -8.67 -2.35
N LEU A 172 -3.18 -8.31 -3.63
CA LEU A 172 -3.78 -7.10 -4.20
C LEU A 172 -3.41 -5.80 -3.46
N CYS A 173 -2.15 -5.66 -3.00
CA CYS A 173 -1.68 -4.49 -2.25
C CYS A 173 -1.37 -3.24 -3.11
N ALA A 174 -1.42 -3.38 -4.44
CA ALA A 174 -1.10 -2.35 -5.44
C ALA A 174 0.37 -1.84 -5.46
N CYS A 175 1.27 -2.27 -4.56
CA CYS A 175 2.67 -1.81 -4.52
C CYS A 175 3.40 -1.89 -5.87
N CYS A 176 3.21 -2.98 -6.62
CA CYS A 176 3.83 -3.21 -7.92
C CYS A 176 3.27 -2.27 -9.00
N SER A 177 1.95 -2.06 -9.03
CA SER A 177 1.34 -1.15 -10.00
C SER A 177 1.75 0.29 -9.73
N THR A 178 1.76 0.70 -8.47
CA THR A 178 2.16 2.05 -8.08
C THR A 178 3.67 2.24 -7.99
N SER A 179 4.50 1.23 -8.27
CA SER A 179 5.94 1.39 -8.50
C SER A 179 6.29 1.49 -9.99
N CYS A 180 5.35 1.17 -10.89
CA CYS A 180 5.56 1.12 -12.32
C CYS A 180 5.32 2.50 -12.98
N PRO A 181 6.34 3.15 -13.56
CA PRO A 181 6.15 4.44 -14.23
C PRO A 181 5.18 4.38 -15.41
N SER A 182 5.10 3.26 -16.15
CA SER A 182 4.13 3.11 -17.23
C SER A 182 2.68 3.21 -16.70
N TYR A 183 2.43 2.62 -15.54
CA TYR A 183 1.13 2.71 -14.86
C TYR A 183 0.85 4.11 -14.34
N TRP A 184 1.87 4.84 -13.89
CA TRP A 184 1.72 6.25 -13.53
C TRP A 184 1.18 7.05 -14.71
N TRP A 185 1.82 6.96 -15.87
CA TRP A 185 1.45 7.80 -17.01
C TRP A 185 0.17 7.38 -17.71
N ASN A 186 -0.19 6.08 -17.66
CA ASN A 186 -1.24 5.52 -18.50
C ASN A 186 -2.16 4.55 -17.76
N SER A 187 -2.42 4.73 -16.46
CA SER A 187 -3.29 3.83 -15.68
C SER A 187 -4.69 3.65 -16.29
N GLU A 188 -5.20 4.61 -17.06
CA GLU A 188 -6.49 4.50 -17.76
C GLU A 188 -6.49 3.47 -18.91
N ARG A 189 -5.30 3.09 -19.42
CA ARG A 189 -5.15 2.20 -20.60
C ARG A 189 -4.29 0.98 -20.32
N PHE A 190 -3.31 1.11 -19.42
CA PHE A 190 -2.43 0.02 -19.02
C PHE A 190 -2.94 -0.59 -17.71
N LEU A 191 -3.30 -1.88 -17.76
CA LEU A 191 -3.89 -2.63 -16.63
C LEU A 191 -2.97 -2.74 -15.41
N GLY A 192 -1.65 -2.59 -15.61
CA GLY A 192 -0.66 -2.68 -14.55
C GLY A 192 -0.26 -4.12 -14.20
N PRO A 193 0.88 -4.29 -13.53
CA PRO A 193 1.46 -5.60 -13.22
C PRO A 193 0.56 -6.48 -12.37
N ALA A 194 -0.18 -5.95 -11.38
CA ALA A 194 -1.05 -6.77 -10.54
C ALA A 194 -2.19 -7.42 -11.34
N THR A 195 -2.89 -6.62 -12.13
CA THR A 195 -4.00 -7.10 -12.97
C THR A 195 -3.50 -8.07 -14.03
N LEU A 196 -2.36 -7.80 -14.65
CA LEU A 196 -1.78 -8.71 -15.65
C LEU A 196 -1.29 -10.04 -15.05
N LEU A 197 -0.72 -10.01 -13.84
CA LEU A 197 -0.37 -11.22 -13.08
C LEU A 197 -1.64 -12.06 -12.79
N GLN A 198 -2.71 -11.40 -12.34
CA GLN A 198 -3.98 -12.06 -12.07
C GLN A 198 -4.65 -12.60 -13.33
N ALA A 199 -4.49 -11.94 -14.49
CA ALA A 199 -4.96 -12.48 -15.76
C ALA A 199 -4.20 -13.76 -16.13
N SER A 200 -2.85 -13.76 -15.99
CA SER A 200 -2.04 -14.98 -16.20
C SER A 200 -2.50 -16.12 -15.30
N ARG A 201 -2.79 -15.83 -14.03
CA ARG A 201 -3.29 -16.83 -13.06
C ARG A 201 -4.53 -17.58 -13.55
N TRP A 202 -5.41 -16.93 -14.31
CA TRP A 202 -6.61 -17.58 -14.86
C TRP A 202 -6.32 -18.27 -16.20
N ILE A 203 -5.54 -17.63 -17.08
CA ILE A 203 -5.11 -18.22 -18.36
C ILE A 203 -4.33 -19.54 -18.15
N ASP A 204 -3.51 -19.60 -17.11
CA ASP A 204 -2.65 -20.76 -16.82
C ASP A 204 -3.36 -21.85 -15.99
N ASP A 205 -4.59 -21.60 -15.49
CA ASP A 205 -5.36 -22.59 -14.73
C ASP A 205 -6.03 -23.60 -15.67
N SER A 206 -5.58 -24.85 -15.65
CA SER A 206 -6.11 -25.93 -16.51
C SER A 206 -7.61 -26.22 -16.36
N ARG A 207 -8.27 -25.61 -15.37
CA ARG A 207 -9.70 -25.77 -15.08
C ARG A 207 -10.57 -24.69 -15.73
N ASP A 208 -9.95 -23.59 -16.15
CA ASP A 208 -10.57 -22.47 -16.90
C ASP A 208 -10.62 -22.81 -18.40
#